data_AF-A0AB36B859-F1
#
_entry.id   AF-A0AB36B859-F1
#
_cell.length_a   1.000
_cell.length_b   1.000
_cell.length_c   1.000
_cell.angle_alpha   90.00
_cell.angle_beta   90.00
_cell.angle_gamma   90.00
#
_symmetry.space_group_name_H-M   'P 1'
#
loop_
_entity.id
_entity.type
_entity.pdbx_description
1 polymer ?
#
loop_
_entity_poly.entity_id
_entity_poly.type
_entity_poly.pdbx_seq_one_letter_code
_entity_poly.pdbx_strand_id
1 'polypeptide(L)'
;MENLKTIEGKIKAILKKDEETRDDDMLLYLKVCNAYLKGAGAMPLAEVMTQYKYLGLPSFESVCRIRRKLQAKHPELAGNSHVRRVRAKGEKDYRNYAKES
;
A
#
# COMPACT_ATOMS: atom_id res chain seq x y z
N MET A 1 -3.16 -14.03 12.58
CA MET A 1 -2.81 -14.35 11.18
C MET A 1 -4.00 -14.27 10.23
N GLU A 2 -5.24 -14.57 10.65
CA GLU A 2 -6.42 -14.55 9.77
C GLU A 2 -6.68 -13.21 9.09
N ASN A 3 -6.42 -12.08 9.76
CA ASN A 3 -6.64 -10.74 9.21
C ASN A 3 -5.73 -10.42 7.99
N LEU A 4 -4.49 -10.94 7.95
CA LEU A 4 -3.53 -10.63 6.88
C LEU A 4 -3.94 -11.23 5.52
N LYS A 5 -4.54 -12.44 5.52
CA LYS A 5 -5.02 -13.08 4.29
C LYS A 5 -6.19 -12.30 3.70
N THR A 6 -7.08 -11.77 4.55
CA THR A 6 -8.21 -10.92 4.14
C THR A 6 -7.73 -9.60 3.54
N ILE A 7 -6.74 -8.95 4.16
CA ILE A 7 -6.11 -7.74 3.62
C ILE A 7 -5.44 -8.03 2.27
N GLU A 8 -4.69 -9.13 2.17
CA GLU A 8 -4.02 -9.55 0.93
C GLU A 8 -4.99 -9.78 -0.23
N GLY A 9 -6.12 -10.44 0.01
CA GLY A 9 -7.16 -10.63 -0.99
C GLY A 9 -7.72 -9.31 -1.54
N LYS A 10 -8.05 -8.36 -0.65
CA LYS A 10 -8.55 -7.04 -1.04
C LYS A 10 -7.53 -6.23 -1.84
N ILE A 11 -6.27 -6.20 -1.38
CA ILE A 11 -5.19 -5.51 -2.09
C ILE A 11 -4.98 -6.13 -3.48
N LYS A 12 -4.93 -7.47 -3.58
CA LYS A 12 -4.77 -8.15 -4.87
C LYS A 12 -5.89 -7.81 -5.84
N ALA A 13 -7.14 -7.73 -5.37
CA ALA A 13 -8.27 -7.34 -6.19
C ALA A 13 -8.15 -5.90 -6.71
N ILE A 14 -7.70 -4.96 -5.87
CA ILE A 14 -7.47 -3.56 -6.25
C ILE A 14 -6.36 -3.45 -7.30
N LEU A 15 -5.20 -4.10 -7.08
CA LEU A 15 -4.07 -4.08 -8.02
C LEU A 15 -4.41 -4.67 -9.39
N LYS A 16 -5.34 -5.64 -9.43
CA LYS A 16 -5.85 -6.22 -10.69
C LYS A 16 -6.80 -5.26 -11.42
N LYS A 17 -7.66 -4.57 -10.67
CA LYS A 17 -8.69 -3.69 -11.23
C LYS A 17 -8.14 -2.33 -11.67
N ASP A 18 -7.12 -1.84 -10.98
CA ASP A 18 -6.64 -0.47 -11.12
C ASP A 18 -5.11 -0.41 -11.18
N GLU A 19 -4.58 -0.15 -12.36
CA GLU A 19 -3.14 -0.21 -12.62
C GLU A 19 -2.38 0.94 -11.95
N GLU A 20 -3.01 2.11 -11.78
CA GLU A 20 -2.37 3.28 -11.16
C GLU A 20 -1.96 2.98 -9.70
N THR A 21 -2.75 2.15 -9.02
CA THR A 21 -2.49 1.72 -7.64
C THR A 21 -1.25 0.85 -7.49
N ARG A 22 -0.72 0.29 -8.59
CA ARG A 22 0.53 -0.49 -8.57
C ARG A 22 1.72 0.43 -8.29
N ASP A 23 1.63 1.68 -8.72
CA ASP A 23 2.69 2.69 -8.66
C ASP A 23 2.46 3.77 -7.61
N ASP A 24 1.26 3.93 -7.06
CA ASP A 24 0.95 4.94 -6.04
C ASP A 24 0.45 4.28 -4.74
N ASP A 25 1.28 4.38 -3.68
CA ASP A 25 0.98 3.83 -2.37
C ASP A 25 -0.17 4.57 -1.66
N MET A 26 -0.28 5.88 -1.86
CA MET A 26 -1.33 6.69 -1.23
C MET A 26 -2.67 6.42 -1.90
N LEU A 27 -2.70 6.33 -3.24
CA LEU A 27 -3.88 5.93 -3.99
C LEU A 27 -4.31 4.50 -3.64
N LEU A 28 -3.37 3.56 -3.55
CA LEU A 28 -3.65 2.20 -3.11
C LEU A 28 -4.24 2.21 -1.70
N TYR A 29 -3.64 2.95 -0.77
CA TYR A 29 -4.14 3.04 0.60
C TYR A 29 -5.56 3.60 0.67
N LEU A 30 -5.84 4.68 -0.05
CA LEU A 30 -7.18 5.26 -0.15
C LEU A 30 -8.22 4.24 -0.63
N LYS A 31 -7.92 3.49 -1.70
CA LYS A 31 -8.84 2.47 -2.23
C LYS A 31 -9.00 1.29 -1.28
N VAL A 32 -7.94 0.90 -0.58
CA VAL A 32 -8.03 -0.11 0.47
C VAL A 32 -8.93 0.36 1.60
N CYS A 33 -8.76 1.60 2.09
CA CYS A 33 -9.61 2.17 3.14
C CYS A 33 -11.10 2.16 2.72
N ASN A 34 -11.39 2.60 1.49
CA ASN A 34 -12.75 2.56 0.95
C ASN A 34 -13.32 1.14 0.78
N ALA A 35 -12.46 0.13 0.63
CA ALA A 35 -12.85 -1.29 0.57
C ALA A 35 -13.09 -1.93 1.95
N TYR A 36 -12.69 -1.26 3.04
CA TYR A 36 -12.98 -1.64 4.43
C TYR A 36 -14.16 -0.86 4.99
N LEU A 37 -14.22 0.44 4.73
CA LEU A 37 -15.27 1.33 5.22
C LEU A 37 -15.72 2.24 4.07
N LYS A 38 -16.99 2.11 3.67
CA LYS A 38 -17.56 2.94 2.61
C LYS A 38 -17.52 4.42 3.03
N GLY A 39 -16.87 5.26 2.23
CA GLY A 39 -16.72 6.68 2.52
C GLY A 39 -15.49 7.05 3.35
N ALA A 40 -14.62 6.10 3.68
CA ALA A 40 -13.36 6.39 4.40
C ALA A 40 -12.51 7.46 3.71
N GLY A 41 -12.53 7.51 2.38
CA GLY A 41 -11.82 8.53 1.60
C GLY A 41 -12.38 9.95 1.70
N ALA A 42 -13.59 10.13 2.22
CA ALA A 42 -14.19 11.43 2.48
C ALA A 42 -14.01 11.89 3.94
N MET A 43 -13.49 11.02 4.81
CA MET A 43 -13.20 11.38 6.20
C MET A 43 -11.98 12.31 6.27
N PRO A 44 -11.89 13.19 7.28
CA PRO A 44 -10.69 14.00 7.51
C PRO A 44 -9.46 13.11 7.63
N LEU A 45 -8.37 13.46 6.94
CA LEU A 45 -7.14 12.68 6.96
C LEU A 45 -6.63 12.44 8.38
N ALA A 46 -6.70 13.44 9.26
CA ALA A 46 -6.31 13.32 10.66
C ALA A 46 -7.10 12.24 11.40
N GLU A 47 -8.40 12.11 11.12
CA GLU A 47 -9.26 11.09 11.72
C GLU A 47 -8.88 9.69 11.20
N VAL A 48 -8.71 9.55 9.88
CA VAL A 48 -8.25 8.28 9.27
C VAL A 48 -6.92 7.86 9.87
N MET A 49 -5.96 8.78 10.03
CA MET A 49 -4.61 8.46 10.50
C MET A 49 -4.56 8.14 12.00
N THR A 50 -5.37 8.80 12.82
CA THR A 50 -5.35 8.62 14.29
C THR A 50 -6.29 7.52 14.79
N GLN A 51 -7.42 7.32 14.10
CA GLN A 51 -8.48 6.39 14.52
C GLN A 51 -8.56 5.11 13.67
N TYR A 52 -7.61 4.86 12.76
CA TYR A 52 -7.65 3.73 11.83
C TYR A 52 -7.99 2.38 12.48
N LYS A 53 -7.47 2.11 13.69
CA LYS A 53 -7.74 0.88 14.44
C LYS A 53 -9.21 0.77 14.86
N TYR A 54 -9.78 1.86 15.36
CA TYR A 54 -11.18 1.93 15.75
C TYR A 54 -12.10 1.81 14.53
N LEU A 55 -11.71 2.41 13.41
CA LEU A 55 -12.40 2.32 12.13
C LEU A 55 -12.25 0.96 11.42
N GLY A 56 -11.48 0.02 11.99
CA GLY A 56 -11.22 -1.29 11.38
C GLY A 56 -10.37 -1.24 10.10
N LEU A 57 -9.66 -0.14 9.87
CA LEU A 57 -8.81 0.05 8.71
C LEU A 57 -7.44 -0.62 8.91
N PRO A 58 -6.80 -1.15 7.84
CA PRO A 58 -5.43 -1.64 7.93
C PRO A 58 -4.46 -0.48 8.09
N SER A 59 -3.30 -0.71 8.72
CA SER A 59 -2.24 0.30 8.74
C SER A 59 -1.65 0.48 7.33
N PHE A 60 -1.22 1.71 7.02
CA PHE A 60 -0.53 2.03 5.77
C PHE A 60 0.65 1.08 5.49
N GLU A 61 1.48 0.85 6.51
CA GLU A 61 2.64 -0.03 6.39
C GLU A 61 2.25 -1.47 6.02
N SER A 62 1.16 -1.99 6.60
CA SER A 62 0.66 -3.34 6.27
C SER A 62 0.27 -3.43 4.80
N VAL A 63 -0.42 -2.41 4.29
CA VAL A 63 -0.79 -2.33 2.87
C VAL A 63 0.46 -2.32 1.99
N CYS A 64 1.45 -1.48 2.30
CA CYS A 64 2.71 -1.38 1.57
C CYS A 64 3.53 -2.67 1.57
N ARG A 65 3.59 -3.39 2.71
CA ARG A 65 4.28 -4.69 2.84
C ARG A 65 3.59 -5.76 2.00
N ILE A 66 2.27 -5.83 2.05
CA ILE A 66 1.49 -6.81 1.29
C ILE A 66 1.55 -6.53 -0.21
N ARG A 67 1.48 -5.26 -0.63
CA ARG A 67 1.69 -4.88 -2.04
C ARG A 67 3.03 -5.41 -2.55
N ARG A 68 4.13 -5.14 -1.84
CA ARG A 68 5.47 -5.62 -2.21
C ARG A 68 5.52 -7.15 -2.33
N LYS A 69 4.94 -7.87 -1.36
CA LYS A 69 4.82 -9.33 -1.40
C LYS A 69 4.03 -9.81 -2.62
N LEU A 70 2.90 -9.18 -2.92
CA LEU A 70 2.06 -9.53 -4.07
C LEU A 70 2.79 -9.28 -5.39
N GLN A 71 3.42 -8.12 -5.58
CA GLN A 71 4.16 -7.79 -6.80
C GLN A 71 5.39 -8.67 -7.01
N ALA A 72 6.05 -9.11 -5.93
CA ALA A 72 7.15 -10.07 -6.01
C ALA A 72 6.67 -11.47 -6.45
N LYS A 73 5.48 -11.89 -6.01
CA LYS A 73 4.88 -13.19 -6.37
C LYS A 73 4.14 -13.19 -7.71
N HIS A 74 3.69 -12.02 -8.15
CA HIS A 74 2.83 -11.81 -9.29
C HIS A 74 3.41 -10.68 -10.16
N PRO A 75 4.37 -10.98 -11.06
CA PRO A 75 5.00 -9.97 -11.92
C PRO A 75 4.00 -9.19 -12.77
N GLU A 76 2.84 -9.76 -13.09
CA GLU A 76 1.75 -9.11 -13.81
C GLU A 76 1.09 -7.96 -13.03
N LEU A 77 1.25 -7.94 -11.70
CA LEU A 77 0.75 -6.86 -10.83
C LEU A 77 1.82 -5.80 -10.55
N ALA A 78 3.02 -5.97 -11.09
CA ALA A 78 4.11 -5.05 -10.85
C ALA A 78 3.83 -3.71 -11.55
N GLY A 79 4.17 -2.62 -10.86
CA GLY A 79 4.03 -1.28 -11.41
C GLY A 79 5.02 -0.99 -12.55
N ASN A 80 4.95 0.23 -13.10
CA ASN A 80 5.77 0.71 -14.20
C ASN A 80 7.27 0.55 -13.92
N SER A 81 8.00 0.04 -14.93
CA SER A 81 9.44 -0.22 -14.80
C SER A 81 10.26 1.03 -14.42
N HIS A 82 9.89 2.21 -14.90
CA HIS A 82 10.53 3.47 -14.56
C HIS A 82 10.32 3.82 -13.08
N VAL A 83 9.08 3.78 -12.59
CA VAL A 83 8.73 4.07 -11.20
C VAL A 83 9.45 3.11 -10.25
N ARG A 84 9.53 1.82 -10.60
CA ARG A 84 10.28 0.83 -9.83
C ARG A 84 11.78 1.16 -9.74
N ARG A 85 12.40 1.61 -10.84
CA ARG A 85 13.81 2.03 -10.84
C ARG A 85 14.04 3.25 -9.95
N VAL A 86 13.17 4.26 -10.03
CA VAL A 86 13.24 5.46 -9.18
C VAL A 86 13.13 5.08 -7.70
N ARG A 87 12.16 4.22 -7.34
CA ARG A 87 12.01 3.70 -5.98
C ARG A 87 13.24 2.94 -5.49
N ALA A 88 13.78 2.05 -6.31
CA ALA A 88 14.97 1.28 -5.94
C ALA A 88 16.19 2.19 -5.68
N LYS A 89 16.33 3.27 -6.45
CA LYS A 89 17.36 4.30 -6.21
C LYS A 89 17.12 5.00 -4.87
N GLY A 90 15.90 5.49 -4.61
CA GLY A 90 15.57 6.14 -3.33
C GLY A 90 15.79 5.22 -2.12
N GLU A 91 15.41 3.95 -2.21
CA GLU A 91 15.69 2.97 -1.15
C GLU A 91 17.19 2.75 -0.90
N LYS A 92 18.01 2.84 -1.97
CA LYS A 92 19.47 2.77 -1.83
C LYS A 92 20.00 4.01 -1.12
N ASP A 93 19.51 5.19 -1.48
CA ASP A 93 19.91 6.46 -0.88
C ASP A 93 19.58 6.48 0.63
N TYR A 94 18.36 6.08 1.02
CA TYR A 94 17.98 5.94 2.43
C TYR A 94 18.80 4.88 3.18
N ARG A 95 19.16 3.77 2.53
CA ARG A 95 20.03 2.74 3.13
C ARG A 95 21.44 3.24 3.36
N ASN A 96 21.95 4.14 2.52
CA ASN A 96 23.25 4.76 2.72
C ASN A 96 23.19 5.76 3.88
N TYR A 97 22.18 6.65 3.88
CA TYR A 97 21.95 7.60 4.98
C TYR A 97 21.86 6.90 6.35
N ALA A 98 21.15 5.78 6.44
CA ALA A 98 21.04 5.01 7.69
C ALA A 98 22.36 4.42 8.21
N LYS A 99 23.41 4.33 7.37
CA LYS A 99 24.75 3.86 7.74
C LYS A 99 25.72 4.99 8.06
N GLU A 100 25.33 6.24 7.81
CA GLU A 100 26.13 7.43 8.10
C GLU A 100 26.05 7.84 9.59
N SER A 101 25.44 7.00 10.44
CA SER A 101 25.33 7.14 11.90
C SER A 101 26.37 6.31 12.65
#